data_AF-A0A6H9S4L4-F1
#
_entry.id   AF-A0A6H9S4L4-F1
#
_cell.length_a   1.000
_cell.length_b   1.000
_cell.length_c   1.000
_cell.angle_alpha   90.00
_cell.angle_beta   90.00
_cell.angle_gamma   90.00
#
_symmetry.space_group_name_H-M   'P 1'
#
loop_
_entity.id
_entity.type
_entity.pdbx_description
1 polymer ?
#
loop_
_entity_poly.entity_id
_entity_poly.type
_entity_poly.pdbx_seq_one_letter_code
_entity_poly.pdbx_strand_id
1 'polypeptide(L)'
;ALAAKPDGLILCGSDALENKAALLLFANKEVPVVGWHAGVRPGPIDGTPVAMNVTTDPLEVARLTAMAAVAQSNGRAGVVILTDSKYSIAMAKAKAMEDVIRACRECTLLEVRDVAISESGEKMPAITKELLQRYGKRWTHTLAINDIYF
;
A
#
# COMPACT_ATOMS: atom_id res chain seq x y z
N ALA A 1 18.22 -19.32 2.18
CA ALA A 1 17.29 -19.67 1.09
C ALA A 1 17.97 -20.50 -0.01
N LEU A 2 18.91 -19.95 -0.80
CA LEU A 2 19.53 -20.67 -1.92
C LEU A 2 20.18 -22.02 -1.55
N ALA A 3 20.82 -22.11 -0.38
CA ALA A 3 21.46 -23.33 0.11
C ALA A 3 20.47 -24.50 0.30
N ALA A 4 19.18 -24.22 0.45
CA ALA A 4 18.14 -25.24 0.57
C ALA A 4 17.78 -25.90 -0.78
N LYS A 5 18.40 -25.47 -1.89
CA LYS A 5 18.16 -25.98 -3.26
C LYS A 5 16.67 -26.03 -3.61
N PRO A 6 15.96 -24.90 -3.49
CA PRO A 6 14.53 -24.89 -3.77
C PRO A 6 14.27 -25.08 -5.28
N ASP A 7 13.15 -25.73 -5.61
CA ASP A 7 12.67 -25.85 -6.99
C ASP A 7 12.04 -24.55 -7.53
N GLY A 8 11.89 -23.53 -6.67
CA GLY A 8 11.37 -22.22 -7.05
C GLY A 8 11.52 -21.17 -5.95
N LEU A 9 11.44 -19.89 -6.35
CA LEU A 9 11.49 -18.75 -5.44
C LEU A 9 10.28 -17.84 -5.68
N ILE A 10 9.61 -17.43 -4.60
CA ILE A 10 8.64 -16.34 -4.61
C ILE A 10 9.24 -15.15 -3.86
N LEU A 11 9.35 -14.00 -4.51
CA LEU A 11 9.68 -12.73 -3.87
C LEU A 11 8.37 -12.05 -3.42
N CYS A 12 8.14 -11.98 -2.11
CA CYS A 12 6.91 -11.41 -1.55
C CYS A 12 7.14 -9.99 -1.00
N GLY A 13 6.42 -9.02 -1.56
CA GLY A 13 6.34 -7.64 -1.04
C GLY A 13 7.63 -6.83 -1.07
N SER A 14 8.67 -7.34 -1.73
CA SER A 14 9.97 -6.68 -1.88
C SER A 14 10.19 -6.31 -3.35
N ASP A 15 10.78 -5.15 -3.61
CA ASP A 15 11.03 -4.69 -4.97
C ASP A 15 12.06 -5.59 -5.68
N ALA A 16 11.69 -6.09 -6.86
CA ALA A 16 12.52 -7.03 -7.61
C ALA A 16 13.77 -6.38 -8.22
N LEU A 17 13.73 -5.10 -8.55
CA LEU A 17 14.89 -4.37 -9.08
C LEU A 17 15.92 -4.11 -7.98
N GLU A 18 15.45 -3.70 -6.80
CA GLU A 18 16.32 -3.53 -5.63
C GLU A 18 16.97 -4.85 -5.21
N ASN A 19 16.25 -5.97 -5.34
CA ASN A 19 16.74 -7.29 -4.98
C ASN A 19 17.38 -8.07 -6.14
N LYS A 20 17.55 -7.45 -7.32
CA LYS A 20 18.00 -8.10 -8.56
C LYS A 20 19.23 -8.98 -8.37
N ALA A 21 20.26 -8.46 -7.69
CA ALA A 21 21.51 -9.17 -7.49
C ALA A 21 21.31 -10.51 -6.75
N ALA A 22 20.47 -10.52 -5.73
CA ALA A 22 20.14 -11.74 -4.99
C ALA A 22 19.30 -12.70 -5.84
N LEU A 23 18.32 -12.18 -6.60
CA LEU A 23 17.47 -12.99 -7.47
C LEU A 23 18.26 -13.69 -8.58
N LEU A 24 19.29 -13.04 -9.13
CA LEU A 24 20.17 -13.63 -10.15
C LEU A 24 20.89 -14.89 -9.65
N LEU A 25 21.18 -15.01 -8.35
CA LEU A 25 21.81 -16.20 -7.80
C LEU A 25 20.92 -17.45 -7.91
N PHE A 26 19.60 -17.28 -7.87
CA PHE A 26 18.63 -18.35 -8.08
C PHE A 26 18.49 -18.66 -9.56
N ALA A 27 18.32 -17.62 -10.39
CA ALA A 27 18.17 -17.77 -11.83
C ALA A 27 19.38 -18.46 -12.49
N ASN A 28 20.61 -18.15 -12.04
CA ASN A 28 21.84 -18.78 -12.51
C ASN A 28 21.94 -20.28 -12.16
N LYS A 29 21.11 -20.78 -11.25
CA LYS A 29 20.95 -22.20 -10.94
C LYS A 29 19.69 -22.80 -11.55
N GLU A 30 19.10 -22.12 -12.52
CA GLU A 30 17.87 -22.51 -13.21
C GLU A 30 16.66 -22.63 -12.26
N VAL A 31 16.72 -21.95 -11.10
CA VAL A 31 15.59 -21.88 -10.19
C VAL A 31 14.62 -20.80 -10.69
N PRO A 32 13.36 -21.14 -11.00
CA PRO A 32 12.37 -20.18 -11.47
C PRO A 32 12.03 -19.18 -10.36
N VAL A 33 11.85 -17.91 -10.75
CA VAL A 33 11.54 -16.80 -9.84
C VAL A 33 10.22 -16.16 -10.25
N VAL A 34 9.29 -16.07 -9.29
CA VAL A 34 8.03 -15.33 -9.42
C VAL A 34 7.94 -14.26 -8.34
N GLY A 35 7.16 -13.22 -8.59
CA GLY A 35 6.94 -12.11 -7.67
C GLY A 35 5.51 -12.11 -7.16
N TRP A 36 5.33 -11.68 -5.92
CA TRP A 36 4.06 -11.32 -5.33
C TRP A 36 4.17 -9.90 -4.78
N HIS A 37 3.49 -8.94 -5.39
CA HIS A 37 3.69 -7.51 -5.10
C HIS A 37 5.17 -7.09 -5.15
N ALA A 38 5.92 -7.61 -6.12
CA ALA A 38 7.35 -7.36 -6.28
C ALA A 38 7.69 -6.24 -7.29
N GLY A 39 6.66 -5.58 -7.82
CA GLY A 39 6.72 -4.52 -8.81
C GLY A 39 5.34 -3.93 -9.06
N VAL A 40 5.27 -2.86 -9.84
CA VAL A 40 4.05 -2.04 -10.02
C VAL A 40 3.04 -2.58 -11.03
N ARG A 41 3.42 -3.55 -11.88
CA ARG A 41 2.55 -4.13 -12.91
C ARG A 41 2.54 -5.66 -12.83
N PRO A 42 1.42 -6.31 -13.20
CA PRO A 42 1.39 -7.74 -13.37
C PRO A 42 2.23 -8.17 -14.58
N GLY A 43 2.72 -9.41 -14.56
CA GLY A 43 3.56 -9.95 -15.64
C GLY A 43 5.06 -9.92 -15.32
N PRO A 44 5.92 -10.11 -16.33
CA PRO A 44 7.37 -10.09 -16.15
C PRO A 44 7.85 -8.73 -15.62
N ILE A 45 8.93 -8.75 -14.82
CA ILE A 45 9.60 -7.51 -14.38
C ILE A 45 10.91 -7.36 -15.14
N ASP A 46 10.91 -6.41 -16.09
CA ASP A 46 12.06 -6.10 -16.94
C ASP A 46 13.33 -5.85 -16.13
N GLY A 47 14.46 -6.39 -16.60
CA GLY A 47 15.75 -6.25 -15.95
C GLY A 47 15.95 -7.15 -14.72
N THR A 48 15.00 -8.01 -14.37
CA THR A 48 15.08 -9.00 -13.29
C THR A 48 14.78 -10.41 -13.82
N PRO A 49 15.09 -11.49 -13.08
CA PRO A 49 14.69 -12.84 -13.49
C PRO A 49 13.23 -13.18 -13.13
N VAL A 50 12.42 -12.23 -12.64
CA VAL A 50 11.03 -12.47 -12.26
C VAL A 50 10.18 -12.64 -13.52
N ALA A 51 9.75 -13.88 -13.80
CA ALA A 51 8.98 -14.22 -14.99
C ALA A 51 7.50 -13.83 -14.89
N MET A 52 6.96 -13.77 -13.68
CA MET A 52 5.59 -13.37 -13.40
C MET A 52 5.51 -12.69 -12.05
N ASN A 53 5.07 -11.44 -12.03
CA ASN A 53 4.66 -10.71 -10.83
C ASN A 53 3.14 -10.77 -10.72
N VAL A 54 2.66 -11.36 -9.63
CA VAL A 54 1.24 -11.33 -9.26
C VAL A 54 1.02 -10.07 -8.44
N THR A 55 0.35 -9.08 -9.02
CA THR A 55 0.02 -7.82 -8.35
C THR A 55 -1.22 -7.20 -8.95
N THR A 56 -1.87 -6.33 -8.16
CA THR A 56 -2.79 -5.30 -8.64
C THR A 56 -2.01 -4.02 -8.97
N ASP A 57 -2.64 -3.06 -9.66
CA ASP A 57 -2.15 -1.68 -9.66
C ASP A 57 -2.48 -1.04 -8.30
N PRO A 58 -1.47 -0.77 -7.45
CA PRO A 58 -1.70 -0.24 -6.11
C PRO A 58 -2.31 1.15 -6.09
N LEU A 59 -2.09 1.96 -7.13
CA LEU A 59 -2.65 3.31 -7.24
C LEU A 59 -4.10 3.26 -7.70
N GLU A 60 -4.45 2.36 -8.60
CA GLU A 60 -5.84 2.14 -8.98
C GLU A 60 -6.67 1.66 -7.79
N VAL A 61 -6.14 0.71 -7.00
CA VAL A 61 -6.76 0.28 -5.75
C VAL A 61 -6.94 1.47 -4.79
N ALA A 62 -5.91 2.30 -4.61
CA ALA A 62 -5.99 3.46 -3.73
C ALA A 62 -7.06 4.48 -4.18
N ARG A 63 -7.13 4.78 -5.48
CA ARG A 63 -8.16 5.66 -6.04
C ARG A 63 -9.55 5.08 -5.84
N LEU A 64 -9.73 3.78 -6.10
CA LEU A 64 -11.00 3.10 -5.94
C LEU A 64 -11.47 3.13 -4.48
N THR A 65 -10.57 2.90 -3.52
CA THR A 65 -10.86 3.02 -2.09
C THR A 65 -11.35 4.43 -1.72
N ALA A 66 -10.70 5.48 -2.21
CA ALA A 66 -11.15 6.84 -1.96
C ALA A 66 -12.49 7.16 -2.65
N MET A 67 -12.70 6.70 -3.89
CA MET A 67 -13.98 6.86 -4.59
C MET A 67 -15.12 6.14 -3.87
N ALA A 68 -14.86 4.99 -3.27
CA ALA A 68 -15.85 4.27 -2.46
C ALA A 68 -16.30 5.10 -1.26
N ALA A 69 -15.39 5.75 -0.54
CA ALA A 69 -15.75 6.65 0.58
C ALA A 69 -16.54 7.89 0.12
N VAL A 70 -16.18 8.46 -1.04
CA VAL A 70 -16.97 9.54 -1.67
C VAL A 70 -18.39 9.07 -1.96
N ALA A 71 -18.55 7.90 -2.59
CA ALA A 71 -19.86 7.35 -2.93
C ALA A 71 -20.70 7.02 -1.67
N GLN A 72 -20.11 6.34 -0.69
CA GLN A 72 -20.80 5.93 0.55
C GLN A 72 -21.25 7.13 1.40
N SER A 73 -20.50 8.23 1.37
CA SER A 73 -20.85 9.46 2.08
C SER A 73 -21.83 10.37 1.32
N ASN A 74 -22.27 9.99 0.12
CA ASN A 74 -22.97 10.86 -0.82
C ASN A 74 -22.23 12.20 -1.05
N GLY A 75 -20.91 12.10 -1.29
CA GLY A 75 -20.06 13.24 -1.60
C GLY A 75 -19.67 14.13 -0.42
N ARG A 76 -19.87 13.69 0.83
CA ARG A 76 -19.69 14.53 2.04
C ARG A 76 -18.73 13.92 3.07
N ALA A 77 -17.80 13.08 2.62
CA ALA A 77 -16.86 12.41 3.51
C ALA A 77 -15.89 13.40 4.16
N GLY A 78 -15.79 13.37 5.48
CA GLY A 78 -14.62 13.87 6.20
C GLY A 78 -13.64 12.73 6.47
N VAL A 79 -12.44 12.84 5.90
CA VAL A 79 -11.51 11.71 5.70
C VAL A 79 -10.19 11.93 6.44
N VAL A 80 -9.74 10.90 7.17
CA VAL A 80 -8.34 10.76 7.59
C VAL A 80 -7.68 9.67 6.73
N ILE A 81 -6.46 9.91 6.27
CA ILE A 81 -5.67 8.94 5.51
C ILE A 81 -4.48 8.46 6.37
N LEU A 82 -4.36 7.15 6.56
CA LEU A 82 -3.22 6.53 7.26
C LEU A 82 -2.19 6.03 6.24
N THR A 83 -0.93 6.39 6.45
CA THR A 83 0.21 6.05 5.57
C THR A 83 1.43 5.62 6.38
N ASP A 84 2.46 5.11 5.70
CA ASP A 84 3.79 4.86 6.25
C ASP A 84 4.85 5.48 5.34
N SER A 85 5.50 6.54 5.80
CA SER A 85 6.50 7.29 5.03
C SER A 85 7.77 6.51 4.74
N LYS A 86 8.00 5.36 5.40
CA LYS A 86 9.14 4.48 5.12
C LYS A 86 9.05 3.80 3.75
N TYR A 87 7.87 3.74 3.15
CA TYR A 87 7.64 3.10 1.86
C TYR A 87 7.17 4.12 0.82
N SER A 88 7.93 4.28 -0.26
CA SER A 88 7.58 5.18 -1.36
C SER A 88 6.21 4.85 -1.96
N ILE A 89 5.89 3.55 -2.07
CA ILE A 89 4.60 3.09 -2.58
C ILE A 89 3.43 3.45 -1.65
N ALA A 90 3.64 3.43 -0.32
CA ALA A 90 2.64 3.85 0.64
C ALA A 90 2.29 5.33 0.45
N MET A 91 3.31 6.17 0.33
CA MET A 91 3.14 7.60 0.08
C MET A 91 2.44 7.87 -1.27
N ALA A 92 2.76 7.10 -2.32
CA ALA A 92 2.08 7.22 -3.60
C ALA A 92 0.58 6.83 -3.51
N LYS A 93 0.23 5.78 -2.77
CA LYS A 93 -1.16 5.39 -2.51
C LYS A 93 -1.90 6.45 -1.69
N ALA A 94 -1.27 6.97 -0.63
CA ALA A 94 -1.84 8.04 0.19
C ALA A 94 -2.11 9.30 -0.63
N LYS A 95 -1.16 9.65 -1.51
CA LYS A 95 -1.33 10.78 -2.43
C LYS A 95 -2.48 10.57 -3.42
N ALA A 96 -2.57 9.38 -4.01
CA ALA A 96 -3.67 9.04 -4.91
C ALA A 96 -5.05 9.11 -4.23
N MET A 97 -5.14 8.68 -2.97
CA MET A 97 -6.36 8.83 -2.16
C MET A 97 -6.66 10.31 -1.87
N GLU A 98 -5.66 11.08 -1.45
CA GLU A 98 -5.78 12.52 -1.19
C GLU A 98 -6.32 13.26 -2.43
N ASP A 99 -5.79 12.98 -3.61
CA ASP A 99 -6.18 13.67 -4.84
C ASP A 99 -7.66 13.42 -5.19
N VAL A 100 -8.15 12.18 -4.99
CA VAL A 100 -9.57 11.85 -5.16
C VAL A 100 -10.45 12.61 -4.17
N ILE A 101 -10.07 12.64 -2.88
CA ILE A 101 -10.84 13.35 -1.86
C ILE A 101 -10.84 14.86 -2.11
N ARG A 102 -9.72 15.45 -2.52
CA ARG A 102 -9.63 16.88 -2.86
C ARG A 102 -10.43 17.25 -4.11
N ALA A 103 -10.63 16.33 -5.05
CA ALA A 103 -11.47 16.56 -6.22
C ALA A 103 -12.98 16.55 -5.88
N CYS A 104 -13.38 15.94 -4.78
CA CYS A 104 -14.76 15.96 -4.28
C CYS A 104 -15.05 17.29 -3.56
N ARG A 105 -15.88 18.14 -4.18
CA ARG A 105 -16.15 19.53 -3.73
C ARG A 105 -16.68 19.64 -2.30
N GLU A 106 -17.49 18.67 -1.86
CA GLU A 106 -18.12 18.66 -0.54
C GLU A 106 -17.46 17.68 0.44
N CYS A 107 -16.41 16.97 -0.01
CA CYS A 107 -15.58 16.16 0.88
C CYS A 107 -14.53 17.03 1.56
N THR A 108 -14.06 16.59 2.72
CA THR A 108 -13.00 17.25 3.48
C THR A 108 -11.89 16.26 3.80
N LEU A 109 -10.68 16.53 3.33
CA LEU A 109 -9.49 15.85 3.86
C LEU A 109 -9.13 16.49 5.22
N LEU A 110 -9.29 15.73 6.29
CA LEU A 110 -9.05 16.19 7.66
C LEU A 110 -7.57 16.07 8.04
N GLU A 111 -6.94 14.96 7.66
CA GLU A 111 -5.55 14.66 8.00
C GLU A 111 -4.96 13.56 7.11
N VAL A 112 -3.67 13.66 6.81
CA VAL A 112 -2.85 12.50 6.39
C VAL A 112 -1.91 12.21 7.55
N ARG A 113 -2.08 11.07 8.21
CA ARG A 113 -1.31 10.68 9.40
C ARG A 113 -0.32 9.58 9.03
N ASP A 114 0.95 9.85 9.29
CA ASP A 114 2.03 8.89 9.15
C ASP A 114 2.10 7.99 10.40
N VAL A 115 1.94 6.69 10.19
CA VAL A 115 1.96 5.64 11.22
C VAL A 115 2.69 4.45 10.63
N ALA A 116 3.86 4.12 11.19
CA ALA A 116 4.61 2.97 10.73
C ALA A 116 3.77 1.69 10.84
N ILE A 117 3.72 0.89 9.77
CA ILE A 117 2.98 -0.38 9.73
C ILE A 117 3.39 -1.27 10.90
N SER A 118 4.69 -1.30 11.21
CA SER A 118 5.26 -2.10 12.31
C SER A 118 4.74 -1.72 13.70
N GLU A 119 4.15 -0.54 13.85
CA GLU A 119 3.69 0.01 15.12
C GLU A 119 2.16 0.20 15.15
N SER A 120 1.44 -0.19 14.09
CA SER A 120 0.01 0.07 13.96
C SER A 120 -0.80 -0.53 15.12
N GLY A 121 -0.52 -1.80 15.47
CA GLY A 121 -1.21 -2.50 16.55
C GLY A 121 -1.08 -1.83 17.91
N GLU A 122 0.06 -1.19 18.19
CA GLU A 122 0.30 -0.47 19.45
C GLU A 122 -0.29 0.95 19.43
N LYS A 123 -0.09 1.68 18.32
CA LYS A 123 -0.39 3.12 18.25
C LYS A 123 -1.85 3.44 17.90
N MET A 124 -2.52 2.59 17.12
CA MET A 124 -3.86 2.89 16.60
C MET A 124 -4.93 3.11 17.69
N PRO A 125 -4.94 2.42 18.85
CA PRO A 125 -5.88 2.74 19.93
C PRO A 125 -5.75 4.17 20.47
N ALA A 126 -4.53 4.67 20.64
CA ALA A 126 -4.28 6.03 21.11
C ALA A 126 -4.60 7.07 20.02
N ILE A 127 -4.16 6.80 18.78
CA ILE A 127 -4.44 7.66 17.61
C ILE A 127 -5.95 7.79 17.39
N THR A 128 -6.70 6.70 17.46
CA THR A 128 -8.17 6.73 17.31
C THR A 128 -8.83 7.64 18.34
N LYS A 129 -8.38 7.61 19.60
CA LYS A 129 -8.87 8.52 20.64
C LYS A 129 -8.52 9.98 20.33
N GLU A 130 -7.30 10.25 19.87
CA GLU A 130 -6.85 11.60 19.47
C GLU A 130 -7.71 12.14 18.31
N LEU A 131 -7.92 11.34 17.27
CA LEU A 131 -8.72 11.71 16.09
C LEU A 131 -10.20 11.93 16.46
N LEU A 132 -10.78 11.09 17.32
CA LEU A 132 -12.14 11.28 17.84
C LEU A 132 -12.26 12.60 18.61
N GLN A 133 -11.30 12.92 19.49
CA GLN A 133 -11.29 14.16 20.24
C GLN A 133 -11.13 15.39 19.34
N ARG A 134 -10.25 15.31 18.33
CA ARG A 134 -9.93 16.43 17.44
C ARG A 134 -11.01 16.72 16.40
N TYR A 135 -11.54 15.67 15.77
CA TYR A 135 -12.42 15.81 14.61
C TYR A 135 -13.89 15.48 14.92
N GLY A 136 -14.14 14.62 15.92
CA GLY A 136 -15.48 14.23 16.32
C GLY A 136 -16.35 13.82 15.12
N LYS A 137 -17.57 14.36 15.05
CA LYS A 137 -18.54 14.07 13.98
C LYS A 137 -18.07 14.43 12.56
N ARG A 138 -17.04 15.26 12.41
CA ARG A 138 -16.48 15.57 11.08
C ARG A 138 -15.70 14.38 10.51
N TRP A 139 -15.12 13.53 11.36
CA TRP A 139 -14.45 12.32 10.92
C TRP A 139 -15.47 11.23 10.66
N THR A 140 -15.63 10.89 9.37
CA THR A 140 -16.63 9.92 8.91
C THR A 140 -16.01 8.68 8.32
N HIS A 141 -14.83 8.81 7.72
CA HIS A 141 -14.14 7.72 7.04
C HIS A 141 -12.64 7.77 7.35
N THR A 142 -12.05 6.59 7.42
CA THR A 142 -10.60 6.41 7.46
C THR A 142 -10.21 5.61 6.24
N LEU A 143 -9.27 6.14 5.45
CA LEU A 143 -8.64 5.39 4.38
C LEU A 143 -7.24 5.01 4.85
N ALA A 144 -6.75 3.84 4.45
CA ALA A 144 -5.43 3.39 4.82
C ALA A 144 -4.76 2.69 3.64
N ILE A 145 -3.44 2.78 3.58
CA ILE A 145 -2.63 2.09 2.57
C ILE A 145 -2.66 0.55 2.71
N ASN A 146 -3.12 0.05 3.85
CA ASN A 146 -3.20 -1.37 4.23
C ASN A 146 -4.30 -1.55 5.29
N ASP A 147 -4.84 -2.76 5.43
CA ASP A 147 -5.90 -3.09 6.40
C ASP A 147 -5.39 -3.25 7.83
N ILE A 148 -4.09 -3.49 8.05
CA ILE A 148 -3.44 -3.66 9.37
C ILE A 148 -3.58 -2.50 10.36
N TYR A 149 -4.17 -1.38 9.93
CA TYR A 149 -4.50 -0.26 10.81
C TYR A 149 -5.86 -0.41 11.51
N PHE A 150 -6.66 -1.41 11.14
CA PHE A 150 -7.99 -1.72 11.66
C PHE A 150 -7.98 -3.02 12.45
#